data_AF-Q769I2-F1
#
_entry.id   AF-Q769I2-F1
#
_cell.length_a   1.000
_cell.length_b   1.000
_cell.length_c   1.000
_cell.angle_alpha   90.00
_cell.angle_beta   90.00
_cell.angle_gamma   90.00
#
_symmetry.space_group_name_H-M   'P 1'
#
loop_
_entity.id
_entity.type
_entity.pdbx_description
1 polymer ?
#
loop_
_entity_poly.entity_id
_entity_poly.type
_entity_poly.pdbx_seq_one_letter_code
_entity_poly.pdbx_strand_id
1 'polypeptide(L)'
;PTPVCGAGEEVESIVHDECCVEFKCACNADLCPIVQVTCEEGEEIMTVPGKCCESKVCDCRPETCPEPPTCEEEGFDLALVSCGRCCSTYECRCTRSTCPVDVILSCDLGEVKTVKNPGECCTKYECVCDKSTCPIAIKSCPQGYKLKTTTLEGKCCSEVTECVCDESACPTYKGATCDASAGYKAVTTGSVWTTYVVPDCCPIIYEEVCVCDKSLCPAVETPQCESYQVMIQEPTSACCTEYKCICDITRCNVGVTSCPCNKHVEITRENECCELATCICNTCVEPTPCKEGWTAADLTDDCGCITRTCSPPQKCVYSGEDHAPGITWQEDICLECTCPAYPNALGEYVAECTNIQCGKCSAGYTYVPIPGACCGDCVPITCHYEGTQHSVGQTWSPSGDQCTTCMCDMNSITGEVYTTCTAVACAPMDPSCPADKIRTTGDGCCTYCDPTYVVETGGCAPKQNAPEFLTMDGCTSDEQVCISTCEGACVSKSTYSLESNNFTRLCSCCSTTETEERTATLTCPDGSKKTVTYKVATKCGCQASKCEAMP
;
A
#
# COMPACT_ATOMS: atom_id res chain seq x y z
N PRO A 1 72.32 5.04 41.62
CA PRO A 1 70.99 4.68 41.09
C PRO A 1 71.13 4.10 39.67
N THR A 2 70.60 2.90 39.43
CA THR A 2 70.58 2.32 38.09
C THR A 2 69.62 3.12 37.21
N PRO A 3 70.04 3.61 36.03
CA PRO A 3 69.16 4.32 35.11
C PRO A 3 68.12 3.35 34.53
N VAL A 4 66.93 3.87 34.21
CA VAL A 4 65.92 3.14 33.44
C VAL A 4 66.24 3.38 31.96
N CYS A 5 66.73 2.35 31.27
CA CYS A 5 67.13 2.44 29.87
C CYS A 5 65.94 2.27 28.91
N GLY A 6 66.05 2.87 27.72
CA GLY A 6 65.03 2.80 26.66
C GLY A 6 65.05 1.47 25.90
N ALA A 7 64.15 1.33 24.92
CA ALA A 7 64.11 0.15 24.04
C ALA A 7 65.42 0.02 23.23
N GLY A 8 66.06 -1.16 23.28
CA GLY A 8 67.35 -1.44 22.65
C GLY A 8 68.59 -1.00 23.43
N GLU A 9 68.42 -0.42 24.62
CA GLU A 9 69.53 -0.01 25.48
C GLU A 9 69.67 -0.97 26.66
N GLU A 10 70.89 -1.36 26.99
CA GLU A 10 71.19 -2.14 28.19
C GLU A 10 71.99 -1.33 29.20
N VAL A 11 71.87 -1.72 30.47
CA VAL A 11 72.60 -1.07 31.57
C VAL A 11 74.04 -1.57 31.55
N GLU A 12 74.97 -0.71 31.17
CA GLU A 12 76.40 -0.98 31.24
C GLU A 12 76.96 -0.38 32.54
N SER A 13 77.72 -1.17 33.29
CA SER A 13 78.42 -0.71 34.49
C SER A 13 79.87 -0.36 34.16
N ILE A 14 80.22 0.91 34.36
CA ILE A 14 81.60 1.38 34.31
C ILE A 14 82.15 1.35 35.74
N VAL A 15 83.12 0.49 35.98
CA VAL A 15 83.83 0.41 37.27
C VAL A 15 85.03 1.33 37.20
N HIS A 16 84.97 2.43 37.95
CA HIS A 16 86.08 3.38 38.02
C HIS A 16 87.14 2.94 39.05
N ASP A 17 86.74 2.35 40.18
CA ASP A 17 87.58 1.73 41.24
C ASP A 17 86.71 0.81 42.15
N GLU A 18 87.29 0.08 43.12
CA GLU A 18 86.62 -0.93 43.99
C GLU A 18 85.36 -0.45 44.76
N CYS A 19 85.08 0.85 44.81
CA CYS A 19 83.92 1.43 45.51
C CYS A 19 83.04 2.35 44.65
N CYS A 20 83.36 2.59 43.37
CA CYS A 20 82.62 3.49 42.48
C CYS A 20 82.24 2.80 41.17
N VAL A 21 80.97 2.43 41.06
CA VAL A 21 80.36 1.88 39.84
C VAL A 21 79.34 2.88 39.31
N GLU A 22 79.58 3.39 38.11
CA GLU A 22 78.66 4.24 37.38
C GLU A 22 77.85 3.38 36.41
N PHE A 23 76.54 3.60 36.35
CA PHE A 23 75.65 2.88 35.46
C PHE A 23 75.14 3.84 34.40
N LYS A 24 75.38 3.51 33.12
CA LYS A 24 74.87 4.26 31.97
C LYS A 24 74.09 3.32 31.05
N CYS A 25 73.22 3.89 30.24
CA CYS A 25 72.56 3.15 29.17
C CYS A 25 73.49 3.13 27.96
N ALA A 26 73.80 1.94 27.46
CA ALA A 26 74.57 1.72 26.25
C ALA A 26 73.68 1.02 25.22
N CYS A 27 73.87 1.35 23.95
CA CYS A 27 73.10 0.74 22.88
C CYS A 27 73.54 -0.69 22.59
N ASN A 28 72.57 -1.61 22.59
CA ASN A 28 72.78 -2.98 22.17
C ASN A 28 71.81 -3.30 21.01
N ALA A 29 72.36 -3.35 19.80
CA ALA A 29 71.61 -3.60 18.56
C ALA A 29 70.92 -4.98 18.53
N ASP A 30 71.41 -5.97 19.29
CA ASP A 30 70.83 -7.31 19.35
C ASP A 30 69.55 -7.35 20.22
N LEU A 31 69.34 -6.34 21.05
CA LEU A 31 68.11 -6.15 21.84
C LEU A 31 67.04 -5.34 21.10
N CYS A 32 67.32 -4.92 19.86
CA CYS A 32 66.35 -4.20 19.06
C CYS A 32 65.25 -5.15 18.56
N PRO A 33 63.96 -4.82 18.78
CA PRO A 33 62.87 -5.65 18.32
C PRO A 33 62.87 -5.71 16.78
N ILE A 34 62.91 -6.91 16.23
CA ILE A 34 62.83 -7.14 14.78
C ILE A 34 61.37 -6.95 14.35
N VAL A 35 61.01 -5.71 14.01
CA VAL A 35 59.67 -5.41 13.48
C VAL A 35 59.69 -5.61 11.97
N GLN A 36 58.97 -6.63 11.48
CA GLN A 36 58.66 -6.76 10.05
C GLN A 36 57.52 -5.80 9.74
N VAL A 37 57.82 -4.74 8.99
CA VAL A 37 56.83 -3.74 8.56
C VAL A 37 56.46 -4.04 7.11
N THR A 38 55.20 -4.40 6.88
CA THR A 38 54.63 -4.59 5.55
C THR A 38 53.83 -3.35 5.18
N CYS A 39 54.25 -2.65 4.12
CA CYS A 39 53.57 -1.45 3.63
C CYS A 39 52.50 -1.81 2.58
N GLU A 40 51.50 -0.94 2.46
CA GLU A 40 50.41 -1.07 1.48
C GLU A 40 50.81 -0.50 0.11
N GLU A 41 49.92 -0.65 -0.87
CA GLU A 41 50.13 -0.13 -2.22
C GLU A 41 50.31 1.40 -2.20
N GLY A 42 51.36 1.87 -2.86
CA GLY A 42 51.78 3.28 -2.90
C GLY A 42 52.65 3.74 -1.73
N GLU A 43 53.03 2.85 -0.81
CA GLU A 43 53.93 3.18 0.31
C GLU A 43 55.34 2.59 0.11
N GLU A 44 56.35 3.34 0.55
CA GLU A 44 57.75 2.89 0.59
C GLU A 44 58.24 2.77 2.05
N ILE A 45 59.02 1.73 2.36
CA ILE A 45 59.61 1.59 3.70
C ILE A 45 60.73 2.64 3.85
N MET A 46 60.57 3.54 4.80
CA MET A 46 61.60 4.47 5.25
C MET A 46 62.14 4.06 6.61
N THR A 47 63.47 4.10 6.75
CA THR A 47 64.13 3.91 8.04
C THR A 47 64.30 5.27 8.72
N VAL A 48 63.64 5.44 9.85
CA VAL A 48 63.77 6.63 10.69
C VAL A 48 64.85 6.35 11.74
N PRO A 49 65.93 7.15 11.81
CA PRO A 49 66.98 6.96 12.80
C PRO A 49 66.44 7.25 14.21
N GLY A 50 66.45 6.23 15.06
CA GLY A 50 66.14 6.35 16.49
C GLY A 50 67.40 6.59 17.32
N LYS A 51 67.24 6.86 18.63
CA LYS A 51 68.39 7.04 19.55
C LYS A 51 69.24 5.77 19.72
N CYS A 52 68.62 4.59 19.58
CA CYS A 52 69.29 3.30 19.74
C CYS A 52 68.87 2.25 18.72
N CYS A 53 67.57 2.01 18.56
CA CYS A 53 67.02 1.15 17.50
C CYS A 53 66.50 1.97 16.33
N GLU A 54 66.78 1.51 15.12
CA GLU A 54 66.18 2.04 13.89
C GLU A 54 64.72 1.59 13.80
N SER A 55 63.82 2.52 13.44
CA SER A 55 62.40 2.23 13.25
C SER A 55 62.07 2.27 11.77
N LYS A 56 61.37 1.25 11.27
CA LYS A 56 60.85 1.22 9.90
C LYS A 56 59.43 1.78 9.90
N VAL A 57 59.15 2.74 9.04
CA VAL A 57 57.83 3.36 8.90
C VAL A 57 57.48 3.39 7.41
N CYS A 58 56.22 3.15 7.07
CA CYS A 58 55.73 3.30 5.70
C CYS A 58 55.51 4.78 5.40
N ASP A 59 56.17 5.29 4.35
CA ASP A 59 56.01 6.64 3.83
C ASP A 59 55.15 6.60 2.57
N CYS A 60 54.12 7.44 2.52
CA CYS A 60 53.19 7.46 1.40
C CYS A 60 53.79 8.22 0.20
N ARG A 61 53.73 7.61 -0.98
CA ARG A 61 54.12 8.20 -2.27
C ARG A 61 52.89 8.35 -3.17
N PRO A 62 52.13 9.46 -3.06
CA PRO A 62 50.89 9.64 -3.82
C PRO A 62 51.04 9.50 -5.34
N GLU A 63 52.20 9.87 -5.90
CA GLU A 63 52.53 9.76 -7.32
C GLU A 63 52.59 8.31 -7.84
N THR A 64 52.69 7.33 -6.93
CA THR A 64 52.72 5.90 -7.28
C THR A 64 51.34 5.24 -7.19
N CYS A 65 50.31 5.99 -6.79
CA CYS A 65 48.95 5.49 -6.72
C CYS A 65 48.36 5.28 -8.12
N PRO A 66 47.56 4.22 -8.32
CA PRO A 66 46.83 4.03 -9.58
C PRO A 66 45.92 5.23 -9.86
N GLU A 67 45.92 5.72 -11.09
CA GLU A 67 44.96 6.74 -11.52
C GLU A 67 43.53 6.18 -11.44
N PRO A 68 42.54 6.99 -10.98
CA PRO A 68 41.16 6.55 -10.90
C PRO A 68 40.60 6.24 -12.31
N PRO A 69 39.72 5.23 -12.45
CA PRO A 69 39.11 4.92 -13.73
C PRO A 69 38.20 6.07 -14.22
N THR A 70 38.12 6.26 -15.54
CA THR A 70 37.18 7.19 -16.17
C THR A 70 35.86 6.49 -16.47
N CYS A 71 34.76 6.97 -15.90
CA CYS A 71 33.42 6.45 -16.15
C CYS A 71 32.86 7.02 -17.46
N GLU A 72 33.12 6.36 -18.58
CA GLU A 72 32.71 6.83 -19.92
C GLU A 72 31.24 6.52 -20.25
N GLU A 73 30.60 5.60 -19.51
CA GLU A 73 29.21 5.20 -19.75
C GLU A 73 28.20 6.20 -19.18
N GLU A 74 27.12 6.46 -19.94
CA GLU A 74 26.07 7.41 -19.55
C GLU A 74 25.41 6.99 -18.23
N GLY A 75 25.30 7.93 -17.30
CA GLY A 75 24.67 7.71 -16.00
C GLY A 75 25.57 7.00 -14.97
N PHE A 76 26.85 6.78 -15.26
CA PHE A 76 27.81 6.28 -14.27
C PHE A 76 28.65 7.42 -13.68
N ASP A 77 28.71 7.45 -12.35
CA ASP A 77 29.57 8.38 -11.61
C ASP A 77 30.65 7.60 -10.84
N LEU A 78 31.79 8.24 -10.62
CA LEU A 78 32.92 7.66 -9.89
C LEU A 78 32.59 7.58 -8.40
N ALA A 79 32.64 6.39 -7.81
CA ALA A 79 32.38 6.12 -6.41
C ALA A 79 33.65 5.64 -5.70
N LEU A 80 33.87 6.11 -4.47
CA LEU A 80 34.97 5.66 -3.60
C LEU A 80 34.63 4.30 -3.00
N VAL A 81 35.47 3.29 -3.21
CA VAL A 81 35.26 1.91 -2.75
C VAL A 81 35.98 1.63 -1.45
N SER A 82 37.25 2.00 -1.38
CA SER A 82 38.06 1.80 -0.18
C SER A 82 39.15 2.85 -0.04
N CYS A 83 39.44 3.18 1.22
CA CYS A 83 40.54 4.03 1.60
C CYS A 83 41.73 3.15 2.00
N GLY A 84 42.78 3.07 1.16
CA GLY A 84 44.08 2.55 1.58
C GLY A 84 44.86 3.60 2.36
N ARG A 85 45.92 3.17 3.09
CA ARG A 85 46.72 4.10 3.92
C ARG A 85 47.37 5.24 3.12
N CYS A 86 47.68 4.98 1.85
CA CYS A 86 48.21 5.95 0.90
C CYS A 86 47.30 6.13 -0.32
N CYS A 87 46.90 5.03 -0.98
CA CYS A 87 46.09 5.07 -2.21
C CYS A 87 44.63 4.73 -1.94
N SER A 88 43.71 5.48 -2.56
CA SER A 88 42.28 5.19 -2.55
C SER A 88 41.87 4.43 -3.81
N THR A 89 40.88 3.56 -3.71
CA THR A 89 40.33 2.83 -4.88
C THR A 89 38.92 3.29 -5.21
N TYR A 90 38.63 3.40 -6.50
CA TYR A 90 37.38 3.94 -7.02
C TYR A 90 36.76 2.98 -8.04
N GLU A 91 35.42 2.96 -8.12
CA GLU A 91 34.66 2.19 -9.11
C GLU A 91 33.60 3.07 -9.78
N CYS A 92 33.16 2.70 -10.98
CA CYS A 92 32.05 3.39 -11.65
C CYS A 92 30.71 2.79 -11.21
N ARG A 93 29.83 3.62 -10.64
CA ARG A 93 28.51 3.19 -10.16
C ARG A 93 27.39 3.91 -10.92
N CYS A 94 26.35 3.15 -11.29
CA CYS A 94 25.20 3.67 -12.00
C CYS A 94 24.31 4.56 -11.10
N THR A 95 24.14 5.80 -11.49
CA THR A 95 23.33 6.84 -10.87
C THR A 95 22.26 7.33 -11.85
N ARG A 96 21.06 6.76 -11.81
CA ARG A 96 19.99 7.07 -12.80
C ARG A 96 19.55 8.54 -12.86
N SER A 97 19.82 9.35 -11.83
CA SER A 97 19.49 10.78 -11.83
C SER A 97 20.41 11.64 -12.70
N THR A 98 21.57 11.12 -13.12
CA THR A 98 22.49 11.80 -14.05
C THR A 98 22.23 11.43 -15.51
N CYS A 99 21.27 10.53 -15.77
CA CYS A 99 20.85 10.22 -17.14
C CYS A 99 20.22 11.43 -17.83
N PRO A 100 20.53 11.68 -19.11
CA PRO A 100 19.92 12.75 -19.88
C PRO A 100 18.40 12.54 -19.99
N VAL A 101 17.64 13.62 -19.88
CA VAL A 101 16.17 13.58 -19.98
C VAL A 101 15.78 13.36 -21.44
N ASP A 102 15.39 12.13 -21.78
CA ASP A 102 14.93 11.79 -23.13
C ASP A 102 13.57 12.41 -23.48
N VAL A 103 13.40 12.76 -24.76
CA VAL A 103 12.15 13.26 -25.35
C VAL A 103 11.07 12.17 -25.27
N ILE A 104 9.84 12.54 -24.92
CA ILE A 104 8.71 11.60 -24.77
C ILE A 104 8.44 10.88 -26.12
N LEU A 105 8.83 9.61 -26.21
CA LEU A 105 8.54 8.73 -27.34
C LEU A 105 7.07 8.30 -27.32
N SER A 106 6.32 8.62 -28.37
CA SER A 106 4.92 8.22 -28.60
C SER A 106 4.85 7.23 -29.77
N CYS A 107 4.27 6.05 -29.56
CA CYS A 107 4.19 4.97 -30.55
C CYS A 107 2.88 5.03 -31.35
N ASP A 108 2.90 4.54 -32.60
CA ASP A 108 1.71 4.49 -33.47
C ASP A 108 0.75 3.35 -33.08
N LEU A 109 -0.48 3.38 -33.61
CA LEU A 109 -1.51 2.36 -33.32
C LEU A 109 -1.02 0.95 -33.68
N GLY A 110 -1.02 0.06 -32.69
CA GLY A 110 -0.53 -1.31 -32.82
C GLY A 110 0.92 -1.50 -32.38
N GLU A 111 1.66 -0.43 -32.09
CA GLU A 111 3.04 -0.51 -31.62
C GLU A 111 3.12 -0.39 -30.09
N VAL A 112 4.01 -1.18 -29.50
CA VAL A 112 4.26 -1.24 -28.06
C VAL A 112 5.66 -0.70 -27.77
N LYS A 113 5.77 0.12 -26.72
CA LYS A 113 7.04 0.66 -26.24
C LYS A 113 7.85 -0.45 -25.56
N THR A 114 9.01 -0.77 -26.11
CA THR A 114 9.93 -1.79 -25.59
C THR A 114 11.27 -1.17 -25.23
N VAL A 115 12.03 -1.84 -24.35
CA VAL A 115 13.36 -1.39 -23.93
C VAL A 115 14.37 -1.79 -25.01
N LYS A 116 15.03 -0.80 -25.59
CA LYS A 116 16.00 -1.00 -26.68
C LYS A 116 17.34 -1.55 -26.17
N ASN A 117 17.75 -1.10 -24.98
CA ASN A 117 19.03 -1.44 -24.35
C ASN A 117 18.82 -2.05 -22.95
N PRO A 118 18.29 -3.28 -22.85
CA PRO A 118 18.09 -3.95 -21.58
C PRO A 118 19.43 -4.25 -20.91
N GLY A 119 19.63 -3.74 -19.69
CA GLY A 119 20.83 -3.97 -18.87
C GLY A 119 21.79 -2.78 -18.79
N GLU A 120 21.61 -1.74 -19.61
CA GLU A 120 22.39 -0.50 -19.50
C GLU A 120 21.83 0.44 -18.40
N CYS A 121 22.66 1.34 -17.86
CA CYS A 121 22.27 2.24 -16.76
C CYS A 121 21.17 3.24 -17.16
N CYS A 122 21.30 3.88 -18.32
CA CYS A 122 20.30 4.80 -18.88
C CYS A 122 19.40 4.09 -19.91
N THR A 123 18.17 3.80 -19.51
CA THR A 123 17.20 3.05 -20.31
C THR A 123 16.66 3.88 -21.49
N LYS A 124 16.88 3.37 -22.71
CA LYS A 124 16.35 3.89 -23.97
C LYS A 124 15.21 2.99 -24.47
N TYR A 125 14.24 3.60 -25.15
CA TYR A 125 13.02 2.94 -25.59
C TYR A 125 12.86 2.97 -27.11
N GLU A 126 12.20 1.97 -27.67
CA GLU A 126 11.80 1.92 -29.08
C GLU A 126 10.38 1.35 -29.23
N CYS A 127 9.69 1.70 -30.31
CA CYS A 127 8.35 1.20 -30.61
C CYS A 127 8.46 -0.04 -31.52
N VAL A 128 7.83 -1.14 -31.11
CA VAL A 128 7.82 -2.40 -31.86
C VAL A 128 6.38 -2.80 -32.15
N CYS A 129 6.10 -3.22 -33.38
CA CYS A 129 4.76 -3.62 -33.80
C CYS A 129 4.29 -4.91 -33.10
N ASP A 130 3.16 -4.82 -32.40
CA ASP A 130 2.44 -5.94 -31.80
C ASP A 130 1.02 -6.05 -32.37
N LYS A 131 0.85 -6.96 -33.33
CA LYS A 131 -0.42 -7.20 -34.02
C LYS A 131 -1.55 -7.66 -33.11
N SER A 132 -1.27 -8.15 -31.90
CA SER A 132 -2.31 -8.54 -30.94
C SER A 132 -3.07 -7.34 -30.37
N THR A 133 -2.46 -6.15 -30.43
CA THR A 133 -3.05 -4.89 -29.97
C THR A 133 -3.89 -4.19 -31.04
N CYS A 134 -3.93 -4.73 -32.26
CA CYS A 134 -4.74 -4.17 -33.34
C CYS A 134 -6.26 -4.36 -33.10
N PRO A 135 -7.11 -3.40 -33.50
CA PRO A 135 -8.55 -3.52 -33.37
C PRO A 135 -9.08 -4.79 -34.05
N ILE A 136 -9.99 -5.49 -33.36
CA ILE A 136 -10.60 -6.73 -33.88
C ILE A 136 -11.45 -6.39 -35.11
N ALA A 137 -11.20 -7.08 -36.23
CA ALA A 137 -11.96 -6.89 -37.45
C ALA A 137 -13.45 -7.22 -37.27
N ILE A 138 -14.31 -6.21 -37.49
CA ILE A 138 -15.77 -6.35 -37.54
C ILE A 138 -16.14 -7.26 -38.73
N LYS A 139 -16.92 -8.31 -38.47
CA LYS A 139 -17.34 -9.30 -39.49
C LYS A 139 -18.71 -9.04 -40.10
N SER A 140 -19.55 -8.22 -39.46
CA SER A 140 -20.93 -7.93 -39.87
C SER A 140 -21.42 -6.60 -39.34
N CYS A 141 -22.21 -5.87 -40.13
CA CYS A 141 -22.80 -4.58 -39.74
C CYS A 141 -24.31 -4.71 -39.45
N PRO A 142 -24.88 -3.81 -38.62
CA PRO A 142 -26.32 -3.69 -38.43
C PRO A 142 -27.08 -3.35 -39.73
N GLN A 143 -28.40 -3.57 -39.74
CA GLN A 143 -29.25 -3.22 -40.90
C GLN A 143 -29.12 -1.73 -41.26
N GLY A 144 -29.09 -1.42 -42.56
CA GLY A 144 -28.82 -0.07 -43.10
C GLY A 144 -27.33 0.28 -43.27
N TYR A 145 -26.40 -0.60 -42.85
CA TYR A 145 -24.96 -0.39 -42.98
C TYR A 145 -24.28 -1.58 -43.67
N LYS A 146 -23.23 -1.31 -44.47
CA LYS A 146 -22.33 -2.29 -45.06
C LYS A 146 -20.91 -2.15 -44.51
N LEU A 147 -20.18 -3.26 -44.55
CA LEU A 147 -18.78 -3.29 -44.13
C LEU A 147 -17.89 -2.59 -45.17
N LYS A 148 -17.01 -1.71 -44.71
CA LYS A 148 -15.94 -1.10 -45.50
C LYS A 148 -14.60 -1.41 -44.86
N THR A 149 -13.71 -2.05 -45.62
CA THR A 149 -12.34 -2.36 -45.20
C THR A 149 -11.39 -1.33 -45.81
N THR A 150 -10.55 -0.73 -44.97
CA THR A 150 -9.48 0.18 -45.41
C THR A 150 -8.14 -0.46 -45.09
N THR A 151 -7.29 -0.62 -46.11
CA THR A 151 -5.93 -1.16 -45.97
C THR A 151 -4.94 -0.01 -45.88
N LEU A 152 -4.12 0.02 -44.82
CA LEU A 152 -3.09 1.04 -44.60
C LEU A 152 -1.71 0.44 -44.82
N GLU A 153 -1.05 0.81 -45.92
CA GLU A 153 0.30 0.33 -46.24
C GLU A 153 1.34 0.90 -45.27
N GLY A 154 2.24 0.05 -44.78
CA GLY A 154 3.39 0.44 -43.95
C GLY A 154 3.08 0.74 -42.47
N LYS A 155 1.86 0.46 -41.99
CA LYS A 155 1.48 0.59 -40.57
C LYS A 155 1.33 -0.78 -39.90
N CYS A 156 1.51 -0.83 -38.57
CA CYS A 156 1.45 -2.07 -37.80
C CYS A 156 0.08 -2.79 -37.92
N CYS A 157 -1.02 -2.03 -37.83
CA CYS A 157 -2.36 -2.53 -38.11
C CYS A 157 -2.75 -2.24 -39.57
N SER A 158 -2.55 -3.23 -40.44
CA SER A 158 -2.68 -3.08 -41.89
C SER A 158 -4.13 -3.03 -42.39
N GLU A 159 -5.09 -3.51 -41.61
CA GLU A 159 -6.51 -3.58 -42.00
C GLU A 159 -7.40 -3.00 -40.90
N VAL A 160 -8.23 -2.03 -41.25
CA VAL A 160 -9.25 -1.45 -40.37
C VAL A 160 -10.61 -1.62 -41.03
N THR A 161 -11.58 -2.19 -40.31
CA THR A 161 -12.94 -2.36 -40.81
C THR A 161 -13.91 -1.44 -40.07
N GLU A 162 -14.74 -0.73 -40.83
CA GLU A 162 -15.78 0.18 -40.33
C GLU A 162 -17.13 -0.11 -41.02
N CYS A 163 -18.24 0.22 -40.36
CA CYS A 163 -19.58 0.11 -40.96
C CYS A 163 -19.98 1.46 -41.57
N VAL A 164 -20.27 1.48 -42.88
CA VAL A 164 -20.71 2.66 -43.62
C VAL A 164 -22.13 2.48 -44.14
N CYS A 165 -22.83 3.58 -44.33
CA CYS A 165 -24.21 3.62 -44.81
C CYS A 165 -24.46 2.88 -46.14
N ASP A 166 -25.55 2.12 -46.22
CA ASP A 166 -26.07 1.53 -47.47
C ASP A 166 -27.60 1.63 -47.57
N GLU A 167 -28.07 2.56 -48.40
CA GLU A 167 -29.50 2.85 -48.61
C GLU A 167 -30.29 1.67 -49.20
N SER A 168 -29.63 0.72 -49.88
CA SER A 168 -30.29 -0.45 -50.48
C SER A 168 -30.70 -1.51 -49.46
N ALA A 169 -30.18 -1.42 -48.22
CA ALA A 169 -30.52 -2.31 -47.11
C ALA A 169 -31.65 -1.77 -46.22
N CYS A 170 -32.30 -0.65 -46.60
CA CYS A 170 -33.39 -0.05 -45.85
C CYS A 170 -34.73 -0.79 -46.08
N PRO A 171 -35.61 -0.88 -45.06
CA PRO A 171 -36.89 -1.59 -45.15
C PRO A 171 -37.89 -0.90 -46.09
N THR A 172 -38.58 -1.67 -46.94
CA THR A 172 -39.61 -1.17 -47.86
C THR A 172 -40.99 -1.12 -47.19
N TYR A 173 -41.63 0.06 -47.12
CA TYR A 173 -42.97 0.26 -46.56
C TYR A 173 -44.10 -0.10 -47.56
N LYS A 174 -45.20 -0.66 -47.06
CA LYS A 174 -46.42 -0.97 -47.81
C LYS A 174 -47.60 -0.25 -47.15
N GLY A 175 -48.24 0.68 -47.89
CA GLY A 175 -49.25 1.62 -47.39
C GLY A 175 -50.56 1.02 -46.91
N ALA A 176 -51.39 1.86 -46.27
CA ALA A 176 -52.66 1.46 -45.66
C ALA A 176 -53.76 1.15 -46.71
N THR A 177 -54.54 0.09 -46.49
CA THR A 177 -55.69 -0.27 -47.35
C THR A 177 -57.00 0.14 -46.66
N CYS A 178 -57.76 1.08 -47.24
CA CYS A 178 -59.00 1.62 -46.64
C CYS A 178 -60.26 1.04 -47.28
N ASP A 179 -61.29 0.77 -46.46
CA ASP A 179 -62.58 0.24 -46.90
C ASP A 179 -63.56 1.37 -47.28
N ALA A 180 -63.79 1.53 -48.58
CA ALA A 180 -64.68 2.55 -49.12
C ALA A 180 -66.17 2.30 -48.78
N SER A 181 -66.57 1.06 -48.49
CA SER A 181 -67.97 0.72 -48.16
C SER A 181 -68.39 1.17 -46.75
N ALA A 182 -67.42 1.37 -45.87
CA ALA A 182 -67.62 1.91 -44.53
C ALA A 182 -67.45 3.44 -44.44
N GLY A 183 -67.25 4.11 -45.58
CA GLY A 183 -67.15 5.57 -45.70
C GLY A 183 -65.73 6.14 -45.65
N TYR A 184 -64.67 5.35 -45.86
CA TYR A 184 -63.28 5.81 -45.68
C TYR A 184 -62.48 5.92 -46.99
N LYS A 185 -61.57 6.90 -47.04
CA LYS A 185 -60.55 7.05 -48.11
C LYS A 185 -59.15 7.25 -47.54
N ALA A 186 -58.11 6.77 -48.24
CA ALA A 186 -56.71 6.92 -47.81
C ALA A 186 -56.15 8.32 -48.12
N VAL A 187 -55.36 8.87 -47.19
CA VAL A 187 -54.60 10.13 -47.35
C VAL A 187 -53.25 10.04 -46.63
N THR A 188 -52.22 10.62 -47.24
CA THR A 188 -50.88 10.74 -46.67
C THR A 188 -50.85 11.87 -45.62
N THR A 189 -50.31 11.58 -44.43
CA THR A 189 -50.18 12.56 -43.33
C THR A 189 -48.84 13.31 -43.39
N GLY A 190 -48.69 14.35 -42.55
CA GLY A 190 -47.41 15.01 -42.29
C GLY A 190 -46.55 14.35 -41.20
N SER A 191 -46.99 13.21 -40.65
CA SER A 191 -46.34 12.50 -39.55
C SER A 191 -45.42 11.40 -40.07
N VAL A 192 -44.25 11.25 -39.44
CA VAL A 192 -43.26 10.21 -39.76
C VAL A 192 -43.67 8.88 -39.14
N TRP A 193 -43.54 7.79 -39.87
CA TRP A 193 -43.89 6.44 -39.42
C TRP A 193 -42.85 5.90 -38.42
N THR A 194 -43.18 5.88 -37.12
CA THR A 194 -42.21 5.60 -36.03
C THR A 194 -42.18 4.14 -35.54
N THR A 195 -42.92 3.22 -36.16
CA THR A 195 -43.06 1.84 -35.68
C THR A 195 -41.79 0.98 -35.84
N TYR A 196 -40.79 1.46 -36.56
CA TYR A 196 -39.44 0.89 -36.60
C TYR A 196 -38.43 1.98 -36.29
N VAL A 197 -37.43 1.70 -35.45
CA VAL A 197 -36.25 2.56 -35.31
C VAL A 197 -35.49 2.47 -36.63
N VAL A 198 -35.82 3.36 -37.56
CA VAL A 198 -35.15 3.50 -38.84
C VAL A 198 -33.73 4.02 -38.53
N PRO A 199 -32.65 3.32 -38.91
CA PRO A 199 -31.30 3.82 -38.69
C PRO A 199 -31.14 5.21 -39.33
N ASP A 200 -30.34 6.10 -38.73
CA ASP A 200 -30.09 7.49 -39.22
C ASP A 200 -29.73 7.57 -40.72
N CYS A 201 -29.27 6.45 -41.26
CA CYS A 201 -28.89 6.22 -42.64
C CYS A 201 -30.05 6.16 -43.66
N CYS A 202 -31.30 5.89 -43.23
CA CYS A 202 -32.41 5.57 -44.12
C CYS A 202 -33.42 6.73 -44.25
N PRO A 203 -34.10 6.88 -45.42
CA PRO A 203 -35.01 7.99 -45.67
C PRO A 203 -36.28 7.93 -44.81
N ILE A 204 -36.80 9.12 -44.46
CA ILE A 204 -37.99 9.31 -43.64
C ILE A 204 -39.25 8.90 -44.42
N ILE A 205 -40.05 7.98 -43.87
CA ILE A 205 -41.31 7.51 -44.45
C ILE A 205 -42.48 8.19 -43.72
N TYR A 206 -43.42 8.79 -44.47
CA TYR A 206 -44.62 9.44 -43.93
C TYR A 206 -45.79 8.45 -43.83
N GLU A 207 -46.59 8.55 -42.77
CA GLU A 207 -47.70 7.66 -42.47
C GLU A 207 -48.92 7.92 -43.37
N GLU A 208 -49.57 6.86 -43.87
CA GLU A 208 -50.85 6.93 -44.58
C GLU A 208 -52.01 6.49 -43.66
N VAL A 209 -53.08 7.29 -43.61
CA VAL A 209 -54.25 7.04 -42.75
C VAL A 209 -55.57 7.09 -43.52
N CYS A 210 -56.59 6.39 -43.02
CA CYS A 210 -57.94 6.42 -43.57
C CYS A 210 -58.75 7.56 -42.93
N VAL A 211 -59.34 8.45 -43.74
CA VAL A 211 -60.23 9.54 -43.29
C VAL A 211 -61.68 9.32 -43.74
N CYS A 212 -62.61 9.72 -42.89
CA CYS A 212 -64.05 9.58 -43.13
C CYS A 212 -64.56 10.59 -44.17
N ASP A 213 -65.29 10.09 -45.17
CA ASP A 213 -65.97 10.85 -46.21
C ASP A 213 -67.46 10.48 -46.24
N LYS A 214 -68.29 11.33 -45.61
CA LYS A 214 -69.73 11.09 -45.43
C LYS A 214 -70.53 10.97 -46.74
N SER A 215 -69.97 11.42 -47.86
CA SER A 215 -70.60 11.27 -49.18
C SER A 215 -70.65 9.81 -49.66
N LEU A 216 -69.88 8.93 -49.02
CA LEU A 216 -69.81 7.50 -49.31
C LEU A 216 -70.75 6.66 -48.43
N CYS A 217 -71.49 7.28 -47.49
CA CYS A 217 -72.43 6.57 -46.61
C CYS A 217 -73.79 6.26 -47.30
N PRO A 218 -74.40 5.09 -47.03
CA PRO A 218 -75.72 4.75 -47.55
C PRO A 218 -76.85 5.62 -46.95
N ALA A 219 -77.94 5.81 -47.69
CA ALA A 219 -79.10 6.63 -47.27
C ALA A 219 -79.96 5.92 -46.19
N VAL A 220 -80.53 6.67 -45.25
CA VAL A 220 -81.20 6.13 -44.04
C VAL A 220 -82.59 6.74 -43.82
N GLU A 221 -83.58 5.91 -43.42
CA GLU A 221 -84.95 6.30 -43.03
C GLU A 221 -85.15 6.39 -41.50
N THR A 222 -86.12 7.21 -41.04
CA THR A 222 -86.34 7.50 -39.60
C THR A 222 -87.63 6.84 -39.03
N PRO A 223 -87.56 6.11 -37.88
CA PRO A 223 -88.72 5.48 -37.23
C PRO A 223 -89.54 6.42 -36.30
N GLN A 224 -90.64 5.97 -35.67
CA GLN A 224 -91.36 6.69 -34.60
C GLN A 224 -91.33 5.90 -33.26
N CYS A 225 -91.15 6.58 -32.12
CA CYS A 225 -90.97 5.97 -30.79
C CYS A 225 -92.09 6.32 -29.78
N GLU A 226 -92.33 5.43 -28.80
CA GLU A 226 -93.30 5.59 -27.70
C GLU A 226 -92.88 6.63 -26.63
N SER A 227 -93.79 7.06 -25.73
CA SER A 227 -93.57 8.21 -24.83
C SER A 227 -92.51 8.02 -23.73
N TYR A 228 -92.15 6.78 -23.40
CA TYR A 228 -91.05 6.42 -22.48
C TYR A 228 -89.81 5.92 -23.26
N GLN A 229 -89.80 6.13 -24.58
CA GLN A 229 -88.71 5.81 -25.49
C GLN A 229 -88.21 7.08 -26.19
N VAL A 230 -86.97 7.02 -26.67
CA VAL A 230 -86.35 8.09 -27.44
C VAL A 230 -85.67 7.52 -28.69
N MET A 231 -85.72 8.30 -29.77
CA MET A 231 -85.02 7.97 -31.00
C MET A 231 -83.56 8.34 -30.88
N ILE A 232 -82.66 7.40 -31.14
CA ILE A 232 -81.22 7.60 -31.13
C ILE A 232 -80.63 7.28 -32.49
N GLN A 233 -79.47 7.87 -32.78
CA GLN A 233 -78.63 7.49 -33.90
C GLN A 233 -77.59 6.46 -33.43
N GLU A 234 -77.51 5.31 -34.08
CA GLU A 234 -76.47 4.32 -33.85
C GLU A 234 -75.47 4.31 -35.02
N PRO A 235 -74.15 4.30 -34.76
CA PRO A 235 -73.16 4.21 -35.82
C PRO A 235 -73.17 2.82 -36.47
N THR A 236 -73.33 2.77 -37.80
CA THR A 236 -73.11 1.54 -38.59
C THR A 236 -71.62 1.34 -38.90
N SER A 237 -70.84 2.43 -38.89
CA SER A 237 -69.38 2.45 -38.85
C SER A 237 -68.92 3.69 -38.08
N ALA A 238 -67.62 3.86 -37.80
CA ALA A 238 -67.13 5.11 -37.21
C ALA A 238 -67.30 6.37 -38.13
N CYS A 239 -67.83 6.20 -39.35
CA CYS A 239 -68.12 7.29 -40.29
C CYS A 239 -69.63 7.44 -40.61
N CYS A 240 -70.44 6.37 -40.55
CA CYS A 240 -71.86 6.34 -40.96
C CYS A 240 -72.81 5.94 -39.80
N THR A 241 -74.09 6.34 -39.85
CA THR A 241 -75.07 6.16 -38.75
C THR A 241 -76.49 5.79 -39.22
N GLU A 242 -77.22 4.99 -38.45
CA GLU A 242 -78.65 4.62 -38.59
C GLU A 242 -79.52 5.08 -37.39
N TYR A 243 -80.86 4.97 -37.42
CA TYR A 243 -81.76 5.40 -36.33
C TYR A 243 -82.55 4.24 -35.68
N LYS A 244 -82.66 4.21 -34.34
CA LYS A 244 -83.47 3.23 -33.56
C LYS A 244 -84.19 3.87 -32.37
N CYS A 245 -85.23 3.21 -31.85
CA CYS A 245 -85.96 3.61 -30.63
C CYS A 245 -85.52 2.77 -29.44
N ILE A 246 -85.15 3.42 -28.31
CA ILE A 246 -84.76 2.74 -27.06
C ILE A 246 -85.50 3.32 -25.85
N CYS A 247 -85.62 2.58 -24.74
CA CYS A 247 -86.16 3.13 -23.49
C CYS A 247 -85.36 4.38 -23.08
N ASP A 248 -86.06 5.46 -22.75
CA ASP A 248 -85.47 6.69 -22.23
C ASP A 248 -85.53 6.67 -20.69
N ILE A 249 -84.50 6.07 -20.08
CA ILE A 249 -84.38 5.94 -18.62
C ILE A 249 -84.34 7.28 -17.88
N THR A 250 -84.09 8.41 -18.57
CA THR A 250 -84.14 9.76 -17.95
C THR A 250 -85.56 10.16 -17.55
N ARG A 251 -86.56 9.46 -18.10
CA ARG A 251 -87.96 9.62 -17.76
C ARG A 251 -88.40 8.68 -16.63
N CYS A 252 -87.50 7.81 -16.15
CA CYS A 252 -87.71 6.93 -15.00
C CYS A 252 -87.26 7.61 -13.70
N ASN A 253 -87.95 7.33 -12.60
CA ASN A 253 -87.49 7.72 -11.28
C ASN A 253 -86.52 6.65 -10.73
N VAL A 254 -85.22 6.90 -10.84
CA VAL A 254 -84.18 5.87 -10.61
C VAL A 254 -83.85 5.66 -9.12
N GLY A 255 -84.39 6.49 -8.22
CA GLY A 255 -84.10 6.39 -6.79
C GLY A 255 -82.65 6.75 -6.46
N VAL A 256 -81.96 5.88 -5.71
CA VAL A 256 -80.55 6.08 -5.33
C VAL A 256 -79.60 5.19 -6.14
N THR A 257 -78.49 5.74 -6.64
CA THR A 257 -77.52 5.00 -7.47
C THR A 257 -76.42 4.28 -6.67
N SER A 258 -76.20 4.71 -5.44
CA SER A 258 -75.22 4.10 -4.54
C SER A 258 -75.61 4.38 -3.11
N CYS A 259 -75.36 3.43 -2.23
CA CYS A 259 -75.55 3.63 -0.81
C CYS A 259 -74.24 4.04 -0.13
N PRO A 260 -74.30 4.87 0.92
CA PRO A 260 -73.17 5.07 1.83
C PRO A 260 -72.64 3.74 2.39
N CYS A 261 -71.41 3.73 2.91
CA CYS A 261 -70.81 2.55 3.53
C CYS A 261 -71.77 1.90 4.55
N ASN A 262 -71.73 0.56 4.64
CA ASN A 262 -72.62 -0.26 5.47
C ASN A 262 -74.12 -0.21 5.12
N LYS A 263 -74.46 0.21 3.90
CA LYS A 263 -75.79 0.03 3.31
C LYS A 263 -75.68 -0.68 1.96
N HIS A 264 -76.70 -1.42 1.54
CA HIS A 264 -76.80 -1.97 0.19
C HIS A 264 -78.06 -1.48 -0.52
N VAL A 265 -78.00 -1.54 -1.85
CA VAL A 265 -79.10 -1.13 -2.73
C VAL A 265 -80.07 -2.29 -2.90
N GLU A 266 -81.36 -2.04 -2.69
CA GLU A 266 -82.45 -2.95 -3.03
C GLU A 266 -83.31 -2.32 -4.14
N ILE A 267 -83.62 -3.10 -5.18
CA ILE A 267 -84.31 -2.64 -6.41
C ILE A 267 -85.73 -3.22 -6.46
N THR A 268 -86.71 -2.36 -6.73
CA THR A 268 -88.12 -2.74 -6.96
C THR A 268 -88.60 -2.25 -8.33
N ARG A 269 -89.24 -3.12 -9.12
CA ARG A 269 -89.65 -2.78 -10.49
C ARG A 269 -90.96 -1.97 -10.50
N GLU A 270 -90.93 -0.82 -11.17
CA GLU A 270 -92.08 0.09 -11.28
C GLU A 270 -92.89 -0.16 -12.58
N ASN A 271 -92.24 -0.40 -13.73
CA ASN A 271 -92.87 -0.76 -15.01
C ASN A 271 -91.91 -1.52 -15.97
N GLU A 272 -92.27 -1.70 -17.25
CA GLU A 272 -91.46 -2.46 -18.24
C GLU A 272 -90.12 -1.81 -18.62
N CYS A 273 -89.92 -0.49 -18.43
CA CYS A 273 -88.63 0.20 -18.65
C CYS A 273 -87.98 0.72 -17.35
N CYS A 274 -88.70 0.86 -16.22
CA CYS A 274 -88.24 1.58 -15.02
C CYS A 274 -88.20 0.73 -13.74
N GLU A 275 -87.12 0.89 -12.96
CA GLU A 275 -86.87 0.24 -11.68
C GLU A 275 -86.42 1.28 -10.63
N LEU A 276 -86.87 1.14 -9.38
CA LEU A 276 -86.61 2.08 -8.27
C LEU A 276 -85.65 1.45 -7.25
N ALA A 277 -84.53 2.13 -6.99
CA ALA A 277 -83.51 1.72 -6.04
C ALA A 277 -83.61 2.47 -4.70
N THR A 278 -83.48 1.76 -3.56
CA THR A 278 -83.47 2.32 -2.19
C THR A 278 -82.37 1.71 -1.31
N CYS A 279 -81.92 2.40 -0.25
CA CYS A 279 -80.81 1.95 0.61
C CYS A 279 -81.25 1.38 1.95
N ILE A 280 -80.68 0.23 2.33
CA ILE A 280 -80.94 -0.46 3.60
C ILE A 280 -79.62 -0.78 4.31
N CYS A 281 -79.57 -0.65 5.64
CA CYS A 281 -78.37 -0.96 6.43
C CYS A 281 -78.03 -2.46 6.38
N ASN A 282 -76.74 -2.75 6.26
CA ASN A 282 -76.15 -4.09 6.35
C ASN A 282 -75.98 -4.49 7.83
N THR A 283 -75.81 -5.78 8.09
CA THR A 283 -75.44 -6.28 9.42
C THR A 283 -74.01 -5.86 9.78
N CYS A 284 -73.81 -5.25 10.93
CA CYS A 284 -72.48 -4.81 11.37
C CYS A 284 -71.54 -5.99 11.66
N VAL A 285 -70.26 -5.82 11.32
CA VAL A 285 -69.17 -6.75 11.65
C VAL A 285 -68.43 -6.21 12.88
N GLU A 286 -68.07 -7.07 13.83
CA GLU A 286 -67.30 -6.66 15.01
C GLU A 286 -65.86 -6.26 14.65
N PRO A 287 -65.34 -5.11 15.14
CA PRO A 287 -64.00 -4.65 14.80
C PRO A 287 -62.91 -5.49 15.49
N THR A 288 -61.87 -5.85 14.75
CA THR A 288 -60.70 -6.57 15.25
C THR A 288 -59.91 -5.73 16.27
N PRO A 289 -59.42 -6.29 17.39
CA PRO A 289 -58.57 -5.56 18.33
C PRO A 289 -57.21 -5.20 17.71
N CYS A 290 -56.67 -4.02 18.07
CA CYS A 290 -55.34 -3.60 17.63
C CYS A 290 -54.24 -4.43 18.30
N LYS A 291 -53.07 -4.51 17.66
CA LYS A 291 -51.85 -5.10 18.23
C LYS A 291 -51.48 -4.38 19.53
N GLU A 292 -50.89 -5.11 20.48
CA GLU A 292 -50.45 -4.56 21.76
C GLU A 292 -49.51 -3.35 21.55
N GLY A 293 -49.77 -2.26 22.27
CA GLY A 293 -49.03 -0.99 22.15
C GLY A 293 -49.51 -0.04 21.02
N TRP A 294 -50.45 -0.45 20.18
CA TRP A 294 -51.02 0.42 19.13
C TRP A 294 -52.23 1.20 19.65
N THR A 295 -52.37 2.45 19.21
CA THR A 295 -53.52 3.28 19.58
C THR A 295 -54.71 3.02 18.67
N ALA A 296 -55.84 2.63 19.26
CA ALA A 296 -57.11 2.43 18.55
C ALA A 296 -57.94 3.73 18.54
N ALA A 297 -58.52 4.05 17.39
CA ALA A 297 -59.54 5.08 17.24
C ALA A 297 -60.79 4.48 16.57
N ASP A 298 -61.92 4.59 17.27
CA ASP A 298 -63.21 4.04 16.85
C ASP A 298 -64.11 5.15 16.31
N LEU A 299 -64.75 4.87 15.17
CA LEU A 299 -65.75 5.72 14.53
C LEU A 299 -67.04 4.92 14.34
N THR A 300 -68.16 5.49 14.78
CA THR A 300 -69.49 4.87 14.60
C THR A 300 -70.22 5.57 13.46
N ASP A 301 -70.76 4.79 12.53
CA ASP A 301 -71.56 5.33 11.41
C ASP A 301 -73.06 5.46 11.75
N ASP A 302 -73.83 6.01 10.80
CA ASP A 302 -75.27 6.23 10.91
C ASP A 302 -76.11 4.93 10.98
N CYS A 303 -75.53 3.77 10.66
CA CYS A 303 -76.15 2.45 10.85
C CYS A 303 -75.78 1.83 12.22
N GLY A 304 -74.96 2.51 13.02
CA GLY A 304 -74.50 2.04 14.34
C GLY A 304 -73.31 1.09 14.28
N CYS A 305 -72.65 0.92 13.12
CA CYS A 305 -71.50 0.05 12.98
C CYS A 305 -70.20 0.76 13.39
N ILE A 306 -69.33 0.07 14.12
CA ILE A 306 -68.05 0.60 14.60
C ILE A 306 -66.92 0.21 13.64
N THR A 307 -66.18 1.21 13.16
CA THR A 307 -64.93 1.01 12.41
C THR A 307 -63.75 1.43 13.28
N ARG A 308 -62.81 0.51 13.51
CA ARG A 308 -61.60 0.74 14.31
C ARG A 308 -60.38 0.97 13.41
N THR A 309 -59.65 2.04 13.65
CA THR A 309 -58.35 2.33 13.02
C THR A 309 -57.24 2.21 14.06
N CYS A 310 -56.14 1.53 13.71
CA CYS A 310 -55.00 1.32 14.59
C CYS A 310 -53.80 2.13 14.07
N SER A 311 -53.13 2.89 14.94
CA SER A 311 -51.90 3.63 14.59
C SER A 311 -50.69 3.10 15.37
N PRO A 312 -49.52 2.92 14.73
CA PRO A 312 -48.31 2.43 15.37
C PRO A 312 -47.67 3.48 16.30
N PRO A 313 -46.92 3.04 17.33
CA PRO A 313 -46.15 3.94 18.19
C PRO A 313 -45.03 4.64 17.41
N GLN A 314 -44.71 5.88 17.81
CA GLN A 314 -43.67 6.72 17.17
C GLN A 314 -42.27 6.51 17.78
N LYS A 315 -41.99 5.29 18.27
CA LYS A 315 -40.77 4.90 18.98
C LYS A 315 -40.56 3.39 18.88
N CYS A 316 -39.34 2.92 19.08
CA CYS A 316 -39.08 1.49 19.18
C CYS A 316 -39.45 0.99 20.57
N VAL A 317 -40.10 -0.16 20.64
CA VAL A 317 -40.30 -0.91 21.90
C VAL A 317 -39.47 -2.19 21.79
N TYR A 318 -38.40 -2.29 22.56
CA TYR A 318 -37.47 -3.43 22.54
C TYR A 318 -37.35 -4.01 23.95
N SER A 319 -37.57 -5.32 24.10
CA SER A 319 -37.57 -6.00 25.40
C SER A 319 -38.46 -5.38 26.50
N GLY A 320 -39.49 -4.62 26.11
CA GLY A 320 -40.40 -3.93 27.04
C GLY A 320 -39.98 -2.50 27.41
N GLU A 321 -38.85 -2.01 26.91
CA GLU A 321 -38.38 -0.64 27.09
C GLU A 321 -38.61 0.23 25.84
N ASP A 322 -38.79 1.53 26.08
CA ASP A 322 -39.07 2.52 25.06
C ASP A 322 -37.79 3.24 24.63
N HIS A 323 -37.44 3.16 23.34
CA HIS A 323 -36.27 3.84 22.77
C HIS A 323 -36.69 4.91 21.76
N ALA A 324 -36.19 6.12 21.95
CA ALA A 324 -36.45 7.24 21.03
C ALA A 324 -35.77 7.01 19.66
N PRO A 325 -36.36 7.52 18.56
CA PRO A 325 -35.74 7.44 17.24
C PRO A 325 -34.33 8.05 17.21
N GLY A 326 -33.40 7.35 16.56
CA GLY A 326 -31.99 7.76 16.42
C GLY A 326 -31.09 7.41 17.61
N ILE A 327 -31.61 6.72 18.63
CA ILE A 327 -30.81 6.25 19.76
C ILE A 327 -30.25 4.86 19.49
N THR A 328 -28.99 4.66 19.87
CA THR A 328 -28.30 3.37 19.89
C THR A 328 -27.99 2.99 21.34
N TRP A 329 -28.12 1.71 21.69
CA TRP A 329 -27.83 1.17 23.01
C TRP A 329 -27.16 -0.21 22.93
N GLN A 330 -26.46 -0.58 24.00
CA GLN A 330 -25.91 -1.92 24.16
C GLN A 330 -26.92 -2.80 24.90
N GLU A 331 -27.38 -3.86 24.24
CA GLU A 331 -28.19 -4.91 24.87
C GLU A 331 -27.30 -5.91 25.62
N ASP A 332 -26.15 -6.22 25.03
CA ASP A 332 -25.11 -7.05 25.63
C ASP A 332 -23.75 -6.57 25.16
N ILE A 333 -22.67 -7.10 25.73
CA ILE A 333 -21.30 -6.70 25.45
C ILE A 333 -20.95 -6.76 23.96
N CYS A 334 -21.56 -7.69 23.21
CA CYS A 334 -21.39 -7.88 21.77
C CYS A 334 -22.63 -7.59 20.92
N LEU A 335 -23.71 -7.08 21.52
CA LEU A 335 -24.97 -6.84 20.82
C LEU A 335 -25.34 -5.37 20.93
N GLU A 336 -25.17 -4.65 19.82
CA GLU A 336 -25.56 -3.25 19.71
C GLU A 336 -26.90 -3.15 18.96
N CYS A 337 -27.85 -2.45 19.57
CA CYS A 337 -29.18 -2.21 19.02
C CYS A 337 -29.37 -0.73 18.74
N THR A 338 -30.08 -0.41 17.66
CA THR A 338 -30.41 0.96 17.31
C THR A 338 -31.89 1.09 16.96
N CYS A 339 -32.49 2.19 17.37
CA CYS A 339 -33.81 2.59 16.92
C CYS A 339 -33.62 3.54 15.73
N PRO A 340 -34.04 3.17 14.52
CA PRO A 340 -33.87 4.00 13.34
C PRO A 340 -34.45 5.39 13.52
N ALA A 341 -33.79 6.40 12.95
CA ALA A 341 -34.27 7.80 12.99
C ALA A 341 -35.58 7.99 12.21
N TYR A 342 -35.87 7.08 11.26
CA TYR A 342 -37.05 7.11 10.41
C TYR A 342 -37.75 5.75 10.46
N PRO A 343 -39.10 5.71 10.39
CA PRO A 343 -39.83 4.46 10.40
C PRO A 343 -39.64 3.69 9.09
N ASN A 344 -39.96 2.40 9.13
CA ASN A 344 -39.96 1.55 7.94
C ASN A 344 -41.08 1.95 6.94
N ALA A 345 -41.16 1.24 5.81
CA ALA A 345 -42.16 1.53 4.76
C ALA A 345 -43.62 1.41 5.22
N LEU A 346 -43.89 0.79 6.38
CA LEU A 346 -45.21 0.65 6.99
C LEU A 346 -45.47 1.71 8.08
N GLY A 347 -44.54 2.64 8.32
CA GLY A 347 -44.65 3.67 9.35
C GLY A 347 -44.28 3.20 10.76
N GLU A 348 -43.62 2.04 10.89
CA GLU A 348 -43.25 1.44 12.18
C GLU A 348 -41.77 1.69 12.53
N TYR A 349 -41.51 2.00 13.79
CA TYR A 349 -40.15 2.05 14.35
C TYR A 349 -39.80 0.69 14.93
N VAL A 350 -38.87 -0.02 14.28
CA VAL A 350 -38.42 -1.36 14.69
C VAL A 350 -36.95 -1.29 15.06
N ALA A 351 -36.59 -1.77 16.25
CA ALA A 351 -35.20 -1.82 16.69
C ALA A 351 -34.39 -2.81 15.83
N GLU A 352 -33.22 -2.39 15.40
CA GLU A 352 -32.29 -3.20 14.62
C GLU A 352 -31.06 -3.52 15.48
N CYS A 353 -30.82 -4.81 15.72
CA CYS A 353 -29.69 -5.26 16.53
C CYS A 353 -28.66 -6.00 15.69
N THR A 354 -27.39 -5.65 15.87
CA THR A 354 -26.27 -6.21 15.13
C THR A 354 -25.21 -6.76 16.08
N ASN A 355 -24.68 -7.94 15.75
CA ASN A 355 -23.57 -8.53 16.49
C ASN A 355 -22.26 -7.89 16.07
N ILE A 356 -21.48 -7.40 17.03
CA ILE A 356 -20.15 -6.86 16.80
C ILE A 356 -19.27 -7.97 16.20
N GLN A 357 -18.73 -7.74 15.00
CA GLN A 357 -17.83 -8.69 14.33
C GLN A 357 -16.37 -8.36 14.69
N CYS A 358 -15.70 -9.26 15.41
CA CYS A 358 -14.29 -9.10 15.75
C CYS A 358 -13.37 -9.40 14.54
N GLY A 359 -12.26 -8.66 14.43
CA GLY A 359 -11.26 -8.86 13.38
C GLY A 359 -10.49 -10.19 13.51
N LYS A 360 -9.90 -10.64 12.40
CA LYS A 360 -8.94 -11.77 12.41
C LYS A 360 -7.53 -11.24 12.62
N CYS A 361 -6.73 -11.92 13.43
CA CYS A 361 -5.33 -11.57 13.61
C CYS A 361 -4.52 -11.83 12.32
N SER A 362 -3.56 -10.95 12.04
CA SER A 362 -2.63 -11.09 10.93
C SER A 362 -1.66 -12.26 11.15
N ALA A 363 -1.04 -12.76 10.09
CA ALA A 363 -0.02 -13.81 10.20
C ALA A 363 1.11 -13.38 11.16
N GLY A 364 1.48 -14.27 12.09
CA GLY A 364 2.45 -13.98 13.16
C GLY A 364 1.83 -13.47 14.48
N TYR A 365 0.50 -13.33 14.54
CA TYR A 365 -0.24 -12.92 15.74
C TYR A 365 -1.32 -13.94 16.11
N THR A 366 -1.62 -14.08 17.40
CA THR A 366 -2.71 -14.92 17.92
C THR A 366 -3.73 -14.08 18.68
N TYR A 367 -4.98 -14.53 18.65
CA TYR A 367 -6.09 -13.88 19.34
C TYR A 367 -6.12 -14.31 20.82
N VAL A 368 -6.13 -13.33 21.72
CA VAL A 368 -6.21 -13.53 23.18
C VAL A 368 -7.50 -12.90 23.70
N PRO A 369 -8.43 -13.69 24.27
CA PRO A 369 -9.67 -13.15 24.82
C PRO A 369 -9.40 -12.26 26.04
N ILE A 370 -10.02 -11.09 26.08
CA ILE A 370 -9.98 -10.18 27.24
C ILE A 370 -11.24 -10.41 28.08
N PRO A 371 -11.12 -10.76 29.37
CA PRO A 371 -12.29 -10.93 30.24
C PRO A 371 -13.11 -9.64 30.33
N GLY A 372 -14.40 -9.73 30.02
CA GLY A 372 -15.31 -8.57 30.09
C GLY A 372 -15.18 -7.58 28.93
N ALA A 373 -14.67 -8.02 27.77
CA ALA A 373 -14.77 -7.28 26.50
C ALA A 373 -15.37 -8.17 25.40
N CYS A 374 -16.01 -7.56 24.40
CA CYS A 374 -16.58 -8.31 23.28
C CYS A 374 -15.50 -8.95 22.39
N CYS A 375 -14.47 -8.17 22.06
CA CYS A 375 -13.35 -8.61 21.26
C CYS A 375 -12.08 -8.68 22.12
N GLY A 376 -11.28 -9.70 21.85
CA GLY A 376 -9.94 -9.89 22.40
C GLY A 376 -8.89 -9.12 21.60
N ASP A 377 -7.63 -9.24 22.03
CA ASP A 377 -6.49 -8.58 21.41
C ASP A 377 -5.67 -9.53 20.54
N CYS A 378 -4.89 -8.99 19.61
CA CYS A 378 -3.94 -9.77 18.80
C CYS A 378 -2.52 -9.56 19.34
N VAL A 379 -1.94 -10.61 19.92
CA VAL A 379 -0.56 -10.58 20.45
C VAL A 379 0.39 -11.34 19.53
N PRO A 380 1.66 -10.89 19.38
CA PRO A 380 2.62 -11.58 18.51
C PRO A 380 2.97 -12.98 19.02
N ILE A 381 3.21 -13.94 18.11
CA ILE A 381 3.61 -15.32 18.42
C ILE A 381 4.84 -15.82 17.64
N THR A 382 5.46 -14.95 16.86
CA THR A 382 6.62 -15.30 16.03
C THR A 382 7.76 -14.31 16.19
N CYS A 383 8.98 -14.82 16.29
CA CYS A 383 10.19 -14.05 16.15
C CYS A 383 10.58 -13.94 14.67
N HIS A 384 11.18 -12.82 14.29
CA HIS A 384 11.78 -12.65 12.96
C HIS A 384 13.30 -12.59 13.09
N TYR A 385 14.01 -13.47 12.37
CA TYR A 385 15.47 -13.53 12.37
C TYR A 385 15.97 -13.79 10.94
N GLU A 386 16.81 -12.89 10.41
CA GLU A 386 17.39 -12.94 9.05
C GLU A 386 16.39 -13.32 7.93
N GLY A 387 15.19 -12.73 7.95
CA GLY A 387 14.18 -12.98 6.92
C GLY A 387 13.31 -14.22 7.14
N THR A 388 13.58 -15.04 8.17
CA THR A 388 12.79 -16.25 8.51
C THR A 388 11.95 -16.02 9.77
N GLN A 389 10.74 -16.57 9.81
CA GLN A 389 9.87 -16.56 11.00
C GLN A 389 10.05 -17.84 11.81
N HIS A 390 10.17 -17.69 13.13
CA HIS A 390 10.27 -18.79 14.08
C HIS A 390 9.16 -18.69 15.13
N SER A 391 8.54 -19.82 15.45
CA SER A 391 7.50 -19.89 16.49
C SER A 391 8.11 -19.80 17.88
N VAL A 392 7.40 -19.22 18.85
CA VAL A 392 7.84 -19.19 20.26
C VAL A 392 8.13 -20.62 20.77
N GLY A 393 9.29 -20.80 21.41
CA GLY A 393 9.83 -22.08 21.85
C GLY A 393 10.64 -22.85 20.80
N GLN A 394 10.67 -22.37 19.55
CA GLN A 394 11.50 -22.96 18.50
C GLN A 394 12.96 -22.55 18.68
N THR A 395 13.86 -23.52 18.53
CA THR A 395 15.32 -23.33 18.56
C THR A 395 15.93 -23.66 17.20
N TRP A 396 16.90 -22.88 16.75
CA TRP A 396 17.60 -23.07 15.47
C TRP A 396 19.06 -22.62 15.56
N SER A 397 19.87 -23.02 14.58
CA SER A 397 21.22 -22.49 14.36
C SER A 397 21.24 -21.65 13.07
N PRO A 398 21.84 -20.45 13.06
CA PRO A 398 21.95 -19.62 11.87
C PRO A 398 22.65 -20.33 10.71
N SER A 399 22.28 -19.95 9.48
CA SER A 399 22.83 -20.60 8.28
C SER A 399 24.31 -20.26 8.11
N GLY A 400 25.19 -21.25 8.29
CA GLY A 400 26.64 -21.07 8.20
C GLY A 400 27.34 -20.93 9.55
N ASP A 401 26.60 -20.92 10.68
CA ASP A 401 27.14 -20.91 12.04
C ASP A 401 26.49 -22.02 12.88
N GLN A 402 27.20 -23.14 13.03
CA GLN A 402 26.77 -24.28 13.85
C GLN A 402 27.03 -24.07 15.36
N CYS A 403 27.62 -22.94 15.73
CA CYS A 403 28.13 -22.64 17.06
C CYS A 403 27.27 -21.60 17.78
N THR A 404 26.34 -21.00 17.06
CA THR A 404 25.29 -20.16 17.61
C THR A 404 23.97 -20.91 17.62
N THR A 405 23.31 -20.91 18.79
CA THR A 405 21.97 -21.45 18.97
C THR A 405 21.04 -20.30 19.34
N CYS A 406 20.03 -20.07 18.51
CA CYS A 406 18.99 -19.07 18.72
C CYS A 406 17.68 -19.73 19.14
N MET A 407 16.92 -19.06 20.01
CA MET A 407 15.59 -19.47 20.45
C MET A 407 14.63 -18.28 20.37
N CYS A 408 13.38 -18.56 20.01
CA CYS A 408 12.32 -17.56 20.06
C CYS A 408 11.63 -17.61 21.42
N ASP A 409 11.78 -16.55 22.22
CA ASP A 409 11.22 -16.43 23.56
C ASP A 409 10.05 -15.45 23.61
N MET A 410 9.18 -15.63 24.60
CA MET A 410 8.09 -14.69 24.91
C MET A 410 8.20 -14.25 26.36
N ASN A 411 8.18 -12.95 26.58
CA ASN A 411 8.07 -12.39 27.92
C ASN A 411 6.64 -12.61 28.44
N SER A 412 6.49 -13.40 29.51
CA SER A 412 5.18 -13.74 30.08
C SER A 412 4.45 -12.57 30.77
N ILE A 413 5.15 -11.45 30.99
CA ILE A 413 4.61 -10.25 31.63
C ILE A 413 4.27 -9.19 30.58
N THR A 414 5.16 -8.94 29.62
CA THR A 414 4.96 -7.89 28.59
C THR A 414 4.31 -8.41 27.31
N GLY A 415 4.30 -9.72 27.08
CA GLY A 415 3.82 -10.33 25.84
C GLY A 415 4.76 -10.11 24.64
N GLU A 416 5.92 -9.47 24.85
CA GLU A 416 6.90 -9.23 23.79
C GLU A 416 7.60 -10.53 23.41
N VAL A 417 7.67 -10.77 22.11
CA VAL A 417 8.34 -11.92 21.51
C VAL A 417 9.69 -11.46 20.97
N TYR A 418 10.77 -12.13 21.36
CA TYR A 418 12.14 -11.74 21.03
C TYR A 418 13.03 -12.95 20.79
N THR A 419 14.05 -12.77 19.96
CA THR A 419 15.03 -13.83 19.68
C THR A 419 16.19 -13.72 20.66
N THR A 420 16.51 -14.83 21.33
CA THR A 420 17.70 -14.97 22.17
C THR A 420 18.70 -15.87 21.46
N CYS A 421 19.85 -15.32 21.08
CA CYS A 421 20.94 -16.11 20.49
C CYS A 421 22.07 -16.28 21.48
N THR A 422 22.50 -17.53 21.68
CA THR A 422 23.65 -17.90 22.49
C THR A 422 24.72 -18.46 21.56
N ALA A 423 25.76 -17.67 21.32
CA ALA A 423 26.97 -18.12 20.63
C ALA A 423 27.91 -18.80 21.63
N VAL A 424 28.56 -19.90 21.21
CA VAL A 424 29.66 -20.48 21.96
C VAL A 424 30.77 -19.44 22.09
N ALA A 425 31.06 -19.01 23.31
CA ALA A 425 32.10 -18.02 23.58
C ALA A 425 33.49 -18.67 23.48
N CYS A 426 34.20 -18.40 22.39
CA CYS A 426 35.58 -18.85 22.21
C CYS A 426 36.59 -17.92 22.88
N ALA A 427 37.70 -18.47 23.36
CA ALA A 427 38.84 -17.66 23.77
C ALA A 427 39.45 -16.94 22.54
N PRO A 428 39.89 -15.68 22.66
CA PRO A 428 40.49 -14.95 21.54
C PRO A 428 41.74 -15.69 21.03
N MET A 429 41.78 -15.91 19.72
CA MET A 429 42.89 -16.56 19.04
C MET A 429 44.04 -15.57 18.86
N ASP A 430 45.27 -15.99 19.18
CA ASP A 430 46.47 -15.22 18.91
C ASP A 430 46.69 -15.12 17.38
N PRO A 431 46.62 -13.92 16.76
CA PRO A 431 46.71 -13.73 15.30
C PRO A 431 48.08 -14.10 14.73
N SER A 432 49.07 -14.27 15.61
CA SER A 432 50.42 -14.66 15.28
C SER A 432 50.62 -16.18 15.29
N CYS A 433 49.59 -16.95 15.66
CA CYS A 433 49.60 -18.41 15.71
C CYS A 433 49.92 -19.02 14.32
N PRO A 434 51.03 -19.78 14.19
CA PRO A 434 51.40 -20.46 12.96
C PRO A 434 50.30 -21.44 12.54
N ALA A 435 50.05 -21.53 11.24
CA ALA A 435 48.97 -22.37 10.69
C ALA A 435 49.07 -23.84 11.12
N ASP A 436 50.27 -24.36 11.40
CA ASP A 436 50.51 -25.73 11.87
C ASP A 436 50.21 -25.95 13.36
N LYS A 437 49.91 -24.89 14.12
CA LYS A 437 49.61 -24.90 15.56
C LYS A 437 48.16 -24.55 15.89
N ILE A 438 47.34 -24.30 14.88
CA ILE A 438 45.91 -24.08 15.03
C ILE A 438 45.21 -25.42 15.26
N ARG A 439 44.48 -25.52 16.35
CA ARG A 439 43.65 -26.69 16.66
C ARG A 439 42.20 -26.25 16.80
N THR A 440 41.29 -27.14 16.43
CA THR A 440 39.85 -26.93 16.58
C THR A 440 39.33 -27.79 17.71
N THR A 441 38.40 -27.27 18.51
CA THR A 441 37.66 -28.06 19.50
C THR A 441 36.87 -29.17 18.82
N GLY A 442 36.58 -30.26 19.53
CA GLY A 442 35.97 -31.47 18.95
C GLY A 442 34.54 -31.29 18.42
N ASP A 443 33.88 -30.19 18.79
CA ASP A 443 32.59 -29.73 18.30
C ASP A 443 32.69 -28.84 17.05
N GLY A 444 33.91 -28.51 16.60
CA GLY A 444 34.16 -27.71 15.41
C GLY A 444 34.03 -26.20 15.59
N CYS A 445 33.72 -25.72 16.81
CA CYS A 445 33.25 -24.36 17.03
C CYS A 445 34.30 -23.33 17.41
N CYS A 446 35.31 -23.72 18.15
CA CYS A 446 36.38 -22.82 18.57
C CYS A 446 37.71 -23.30 18.03
N THR A 447 38.49 -22.37 17.50
CA THR A 447 39.90 -22.59 17.20
C THR A 447 40.76 -22.02 18.32
N TYR A 448 41.81 -22.72 18.68
CA TYR A 448 42.76 -22.30 19.70
C TYR A 448 44.18 -22.59 19.21
N CYS A 449 45.11 -21.73 19.61
CA CYS A 449 46.52 -21.97 19.38
C CYS A 449 47.03 -22.98 20.40
N ASP A 450 47.79 -23.99 19.96
CA ASP A 450 48.44 -24.93 20.87
C ASP A 450 49.29 -24.15 21.92
N PRO A 451 49.09 -24.36 23.24
CA PRO A 451 49.66 -23.53 24.31
C PRO A 451 51.19 -23.60 24.46
N THR A 452 51.87 -24.23 23.50
CA THR A 452 53.32 -24.20 23.35
C THR A 452 53.82 -22.98 22.55
N TYR A 453 52.91 -22.11 22.12
CA TYR A 453 53.18 -20.89 21.35
C TYR A 453 52.66 -19.65 22.10
N VAL A 454 53.55 -18.71 22.42
CA VAL A 454 53.24 -17.41 23.03
C VAL A 454 53.71 -16.36 22.04
N VAL A 455 52.83 -15.48 21.55
CA VAL A 455 53.28 -14.29 20.83
C VAL A 455 52.90 -13.00 21.54
N GLU A 456 53.96 -12.30 21.86
CA GLU A 456 54.00 -10.90 22.23
C GLU A 456 53.77 -10.02 20.99
N THR A 457 52.54 -9.71 20.60
CA THR A 457 52.33 -8.59 19.66
C THR A 457 51.01 -7.87 19.88
N GLY A 458 51.07 -6.75 20.60
CA GLY A 458 50.05 -5.70 20.59
C GLY A 458 50.75 -4.35 20.67
N GLY A 459 51.20 -3.80 19.53
CA GLY A 459 51.76 -2.44 19.47
C GLY A 459 50.66 -1.40 19.23
N CYS A 460 50.96 -0.12 19.52
CA CYS A 460 50.09 1.03 19.23
C CYS A 460 50.31 1.56 17.80
N ALA A 461 49.27 1.54 16.96
CA ALA A 461 49.35 1.96 15.55
C ALA A 461 48.07 2.66 15.06
N PRO A 462 48.12 3.43 13.95
CA PRO A 462 46.93 3.96 13.31
C PRO A 462 46.08 2.85 12.69
N LYS A 463 44.77 2.92 12.90
CA LYS A 463 43.76 2.04 12.32
C LYS A 463 42.78 2.87 11.49
N GLN A 464 42.51 2.42 10.27
CA GLN A 464 41.57 3.08 9.37
C GLN A 464 40.15 2.59 9.61
N ASN A 465 39.20 3.53 9.63
CA ASN A 465 37.77 3.22 9.65
C ASN A 465 37.26 3.03 8.21
N ALA A 466 36.12 2.34 8.06
CA ALA A 466 35.43 2.25 6.77
C ALA A 466 35.04 3.66 6.27
N PRO A 467 34.97 3.88 4.94
CA PRO A 467 34.51 5.15 4.38
C PRO A 467 33.10 5.48 4.89
N GLU A 468 32.92 6.63 5.54
CA GLU A 468 31.65 7.03 6.14
C GLU A 468 31.36 8.51 5.85
N PHE A 469 30.08 8.88 5.86
CA PHE A 469 29.68 10.28 5.76
C PHE A 469 29.88 11.00 7.09
N LEU A 470 30.63 12.10 7.08
CA LEU A 470 30.84 12.92 8.27
C LEU A 470 29.54 13.66 8.61
N THR A 471 29.03 13.44 9.82
CA THR A 471 27.84 14.14 10.31
C THR A 471 28.21 15.07 11.46
N MET A 472 27.95 16.37 11.31
CA MET A 472 28.19 17.36 12.35
C MET A 472 27.07 18.40 12.35
N ASP A 473 26.55 18.73 13.54
CA ASP A 473 25.43 19.67 13.73
C ASP A 473 24.19 19.35 12.88
N GLY A 474 23.95 18.06 12.56
CA GLY A 474 22.81 17.63 11.74
C GLY A 474 22.97 17.82 10.23
N CYS A 475 24.16 18.19 9.76
CA CYS A 475 24.51 18.25 8.34
C CYS A 475 25.43 17.08 7.96
N THR A 476 25.35 16.61 6.72
CA THR A 476 26.08 15.42 6.24
C THR A 476 27.05 15.82 5.13
N SER A 477 28.24 15.22 5.09
CA SER A 477 29.21 15.48 4.02
C SER A 477 28.67 15.09 2.64
N ASP A 478 29.03 15.88 1.62
CA ASP A 478 28.65 15.62 0.22
C ASP A 478 29.31 14.33 -0.29
N GLU A 479 30.48 14.00 0.26
CA GLU A 479 31.30 12.82 -0.09
C GLU A 479 31.62 12.00 1.17
N GLN A 480 31.89 10.71 1.00
CA GLN A 480 32.39 9.85 2.08
C GLN A 480 33.84 10.23 2.42
N VAL A 481 34.17 10.23 3.71
CA VAL A 481 35.50 10.59 4.20
C VAL A 481 36.17 9.43 4.91
N CYS A 482 37.49 9.35 4.80
CA CYS A 482 38.31 8.37 5.50
C CYS A 482 38.82 8.97 6.82
N ILE A 483 38.59 8.27 7.94
CA ILE A 483 39.05 8.68 9.27
C ILE A 483 39.97 7.58 9.83
N SER A 484 41.16 7.97 10.28
CA SER A 484 42.10 7.08 10.99
C SER A 484 42.19 7.44 12.47
N THR A 485 42.21 6.42 13.32
CA THR A 485 42.28 6.52 14.79
C THR A 485 43.46 5.71 15.35
N CYS A 486 43.88 5.93 16.59
CA CYS A 486 44.97 5.15 17.20
C CYS A 486 44.42 3.99 18.03
N GLU A 487 44.84 2.76 17.73
CA GLU A 487 44.45 1.55 18.47
C GLU A 487 45.68 0.68 18.75
N GLY A 488 45.71 0.05 19.93
CA GLY A 488 46.74 -0.93 20.27
C GLY A 488 47.04 -1.02 21.75
N ALA A 489 47.93 -1.95 22.11
CA ALA A 489 48.32 -2.17 23.50
C ALA A 489 49.59 -1.39 23.86
N CYS A 490 49.61 -0.87 25.07
CA CYS A 490 50.71 -0.11 25.62
C CYS A 490 51.05 -0.62 27.03
N VAL A 491 52.32 -0.53 27.41
CA VAL A 491 52.80 -1.05 28.69
C VAL A 491 52.34 -0.15 29.83
N SER A 492 51.74 -0.76 30.85
CA SER A 492 51.43 -0.12 32.13
C SER A 492 52.08 -0.90 33.28
N LYS A 493 52.46 -0.20 34.36
CA LYS A 493 53.07 -0.81 35.54
C LYS A 493 52.56 -0.16 36.82
N SER A 494 52.44 -0.96 37.86
CA SER A 494 52.09 -0.50 39.21
C SER A 494 53.20 -0.92 40.15
N THR A 495 53.89 0.05 40.75
CA THR A 495 55.07 -0.21 41.59
C THR A 495 54.83 0.35 42.98
N TYR A 496 55.03 -0.47 44.01
CA TYR A 496 54.91 -0.04 45.40
C TYR A 496 56.03 0.94 45.74
N SER A 497 55.68 2.16 46.14
CA SER A 497 56.63 3.19 46.57
C SER A 497 56.58 3.33 48.09
N LEU A 498 57.72 3.09 48.73
CA LEU A 498 57.90 3.26 50.17
C LEU A 498 57.75 4.73 50.59
N GLU A 499 58.07 5.68 49.71
CA GLU A 499 57.97 7.11 49.98
C GLU A 499 56.51 7.58 50.10
N SER A 500 55.60 6.97 49.34
CA SER A 500 54.16 7.27 49.40
C SER A 500 53.34 6.24 50.19
N ASN A 501 53.99 5.20 50.73
CA ASN A 501 53.35 4.00 51.32
C ASN A 501 52.17 3.48 50.49
N ASN A 502 52.30 3.52 49.16
CA ASN A 502 51.23 3.22 48.23
C ASN A 502 51.80 2.84 46.85
N PHE A 503 50.99 2.20 46.01
CA PHE A 503 51.35 1.86 44.65
C PHE A 503 51.30 3.10 43.74
N THR A 504 52.42 3.42 43.12
CA THR A 504 52.50 4.40 42.03
C THR A 504 52.19 3.69 40.72
N ARG A 505 51.16 4.17 40.01
CA ARG A 505 50.72 3.61 38.73
C ARG A 505 51.30 4.46 37.61
N LEU A 506 52.03 3.82 36.70
CA LEU A 506 52.45 4.41 35.44
C LEU A 506 51.66 3.74 34.32
N CYS A 507 50.81 4.50 33.66
CA CYS A 507 50.01 4.05 32.55
C CYS A 507 50.53 4.68 31.26
N SER A 508 50.57 3.90 30.18
CA SER A 508 50.80 4.43 28.84
C SER A 508 49.56 4.12 28.01
N CYS A 509 48.99 5.12 27.35
CA CYS A 509 47.86 4.95 26.46
C CYS A 509 48.33 5.05 25.00
N CYS A 510 47.67 4.31 24.12
CA CYS A 510 47.87 4.50 22.69
C CYS A 510 47.25 5.83 22.28
N SER A 511 48.06 6.75 21.76
CA SER A 511 47.63 8.13 21.46
C SER A 511 48.28 8.64 20.19
N THR A 512 47.68 9.66 19.59
CA THR A 512 48.19 10.30 18.37
C THR A 512 49.50 11.03 18.68
N THR A 513 50.53 10.74 17.89
CA THR A 513 51.81 11.46 17.94
C THR A 513 51.90 12.48 16.80
N GLU A 514 51.21 12.22 15.69
CA GLU A 514 51.12 13.12 14.54
C GLU A 514 49.72 13.06 13.94
N THR A 515 49.19 14.21 13.50
CA THR A 515 47.86 14.35 12.92
C THR A 515 47.91 15.20 11.67
N GLU A 516 47.04 14.91 10.72
CA GLU A 516 46.84 15.70 9.50
C GLU A 516 45.45 16.36 9.54
N GLU A 517 45.36 17.63 9.12
CA GLU A 517 44.09 18.36 9.00
C GLU A 517 43.51 18.20 7.60
N ARG A 518 42.23 17.79 7.53
CA ARG A 518 41.48 17.62 6.28
C ARG A 518 40.18 18.42 6.33
N THR A 519 39.63 18.76 5.17
CA THR A 519 38.38 19.53 5.07
C THR A 519 37.31 18.75 4.31
N ALA A 520 36.07 18.81 4.80
CA ALA A 520 34.90 18.25 4.12
C ALA A 520 33.81 19.32 3.97
N THR A 521 33.07 19.28 2.87
CA THR A 521 31.88 20.14 2.67
C THR A 521 30.64 19.36 3.07
N LEU A 522 29.85 19.94 3.98
CA LEU A 522 28.60 19.37 4.49
C LEU A 522 27.43 20.12 3.88
N THR A 523 26.40 19.38 3.47
CA THR A 523 25.10 19.90 3.06
C THR A 523 24.08 19.63 4.17
N CYS A 524 23.40 20.68 4.59
CA CYS A 524 22.36 20.63 5.62
C CYS A 524 20.97 20.41 5.00
N PRO A 525 19.96 19.95 5.76
CA PRO A 525 18.60 19.73 5.25
C PRO A 525 17.92 20.99 4.68
N ASP A 526 18.37 22.18 5.07
CA ASP A 526 17.89 23.48 4.56
C ASP A 526 18.57 23.91 3.25
N GLY A 527 19.46 23.07 2.71
CA GLY A 527 20.22 23.33 1.48
C GLY A 527 21.45 24.23 1.67
N SER A 528 21.74 24.68 2.90
CA SER A 528 22.97 25.43 3.19
C SER A 528 24.20 24.51 3.16
N LYS A 529 25.35 25.06 2.73
CA LYS A 529 26.63 24.35 2.68
C LYS A 529 27.61 24.91 3.70
N LYS A 530 28.27 24.03 4.46
CA LYS A 530 29.26 24.38 5.49
C LYS A 530 30.54 23.55 5.29
N THR A 531 31.69 24.21 5.17
CA THR A 531 32.98 23.51 5.16
C THR A 531 33.48 23.32 6.58
N VAL A 532 33.95 22.11 6.90
CA VAL A 532 34.41 21.74 8.24
C VAL A 532 35.80 21.12 8.16
N THR A 533 36.63 21.43 9.16
CA THR A 533 37.99 20.89 9.28
C THR A 533 38.00 19.80 10.35
N TYR A 534 38.55 18.63 10.03
CA TYR A 534 38.71 17.49 10.92
C TYR A 534 40.15 16.97 10.91
N LYS A 535 40.54 16.21 11.94
CA LYS A 535 41.90 15.67 12.09
C LYS A 535 41.91 14.16 11.98
N VAL A 536 42.88 13.63 11.26
CA VAL A 536 43.11 12.18 11.12
C VAL A 536 44.47 11.79 11.69
N ALA A 537 44.57 10.61 12.31
CA ALA A 537 45.79 10.12 12.92
C ALA A 537 46.76 9.57 11.85
N THR A 538 47.94 10.17 11.71
CA THR A 538 48.97 9.68 10.77
C THR A 538 50.04 8.85 11.47
N LYS A 539 50.31 9.13 12.75
CA LYS A 539 51.18 8.30 13.60
C LYS A 539 50.60 8.15 15.00
N CYS A 540 50.84 6.97 15.58
CA CYS A 540 50.41 6.63 16.93
C CYS A 540 51.61 6.16 17.74
N GLY A 541 51.57 6.38 19.06
CA GLY A 541 52.59 5.93 19.98
C GLY A 541 52.05 5.79 21.40
N CYS A 542 52.77 5.02 22.22
CA CYS A 542 52.44 4.88 23.63
C CYS A 542 52.93 6.10 24.41
N GLN A 543 51.99 6.89 24.92
CA GLN A 543 52.30 8.10 25.70
C GLN A 543 51.91 7.89 27.17
N ALA A 544 52.81 8.27 28.08
CA ALA A 544 52.56 8.19 29.52
C ALA A 544 51.44 9.16 29.93
N SER A 545 50.42 8.64 30.61
CA SER A 545 49.25 9.38 31.07
C SER A 545 49.00 9.15 32.57
N LYS A 546 48.41 10.14 33.25
CA LYS A 546 47.93 9.95 34.62
C LYS A 546 46.65 9.12 34.56
N CYS A 547 46.67 7.93 35.15
CA CYS A 547 45.46 7.14 35.36
C CYS A 547 44.59 7.81 36.44
N GLU A 548 43.60 8.58 36.04
CA GLU A 548 42.56 9.07 36.95
C GLU A 548 41.64 7.91 37.36
N ALA A 549 41.19 7.91 38.62
CA ALA A 549 40.14 6.99 39.04
C ALA A 549 38.82 7.44 38.41
N MET A 550 38.07 6.50 37.83
CA MET A 550 36.68 6.78 37.44
C MET A 550 35.87 7.16 38.70
N PRO A 551 34.96 8.15 38.62
CA PRO A 551 34.08 8.52 39.72
C PRO A 551 33.13 7.39 40.14
#